data_AF-A0A920D5R0-F1
#
_entry.id   AF-A0A920D5R0-F1
#
_cell.length_a   1.000
_cell.length_b   1.000
_cell.length_c   1.000
_cell.angle_alpha   90.00
_cell.angle_beta   90.00
_cell.angle_gamma   90.00
#
_symmetry.space_group_name_H-M   'P 1'
#
loop_
_entity.id
_entity.type
_entity.pdbx_description
1 polymer ?
#
loop_
_entity_poly.entity_id
_entity_poly.type
_entity_poly.pdbx_seq_one_letter_code
_entity_poly.pdbx_strand_id
1 'polypeptide(L)'
;MIYQLKITLEHTGVWRRLLVDEEMTFYQLHHLLQMAFDWDDYHLHCFTVKDVPRNKLEEKESFDIAGYPRPSEATIGNPEYDEGWTPLYFDEREEIVSDWLFVEKDSCLYTYDFGDNWVHRIVLEKLIAPSADMQYPVCIKAVKEAPEEDSGGIWGEEVEESDGAVIMKQINQRIRENSFPLTGADFAMRAQEAIDEAALWHKLFSLAAQFNKLQPWMWMSDIDLFAVADEKSGEVGYCSVLGEGQELFGLAVYKGEEGLRALLQIMSGELKEADAAFVQKSLLLSFEDRKDLSADEYELIQLTGMKFRGRKAWPSFRSYEPGYYPWHLSEAEADFLIRVLEQALIVLERVRKEPHILNSGDDSRIFTRSSTIEGDRTLWKDSWLNIEPPASSSQVCESVISDIQQAQIKKNYKQDSAVWEYGLFYGPTPVQEEEDERPYYPRFHMCLDQRSGQVLTYDLVGPEDDLNHHLQHHLVSSVEAVGSIPSRIWVENDQAYGVLLKLCQRLGIQLERVNKLPVMEHVKESMLSMGVL
;
A
#
# COMPACT_ATOMS: atom_id res chain seq x y z
N MET A 1 14.57 -14.34 -13.83
CA MET A 1 15.33 -14.99 -14.92
C MET A 1 16.75 -14.45 -14.92
N ILE A 2 17.67 -15.06 -15.66
CA ILE A 2 19.05 -14.56 -15.80
C ILE A 2 19.25 -13.99 -17.20
N TYR A 3 19.77 -12.77 -17.25
CA TYR A 3 20.15 -12.09 -18.49
C TYR A 3 21.59 -12.42 -18.82
N GLN A 4 21.82 -12.98 -20.02
CA GLN A 4 23.15 -13.09 -20.59
C GLN A 4 23.45 -11.83 -21.40
N LEU A 5 24.25 -10.94 -20.82
CA LEU A 5 24.68 -9.70 -21.46
C LEU A 5 26.04 -9.87 -22.11
N LYS A 6 26.19 -9.36 -23.33
CA LYS A 6 27.50 -9.14 -23.94
C LYS A 6 27.84 -7.65 -23.91
N ILE A 7 28.96 -7.34 -23.26
CA ILE A 7 29.46 -5.98 -23.09
C ILE A 7 30.70 -5.85 -23.97
N THR A 8 30.63 -5.00 -24.98
CA THR A 8 31.73 -4.76 -25.92
C THR A 8 32.21 -3.34 -25.73
N LEU A 9 33.48 -3.16 -25.36
CA LEU A 9 34.11 -1.85 -25.40
C LEU A 9 34.41 -1.53 -26.87
N GLU A 10 33.77 -0.48 -27.38
CA GLU A 10 33.81 -0.13 -28.80
C GLU A 10 35.25 0.18 -29.24
N HIS A 11 35.58 -0.21 -30.47
CA HIS A 11 36.87 0.05 -31.12
C HIS A 11 38.13 -0.63 -30.51
N THR A 12 38.06 -1.30 -29.37
CA THR A 12 39.22 -1.97 -28.72
C THR A 12 39.28 -3.49 -28.97
N GLY A 13 38.13 -4.08 -29.27
CA GLY A 13 37.95 -5.54 -29.35
C GLY A 13 37.91 -6.23 -27.98
N VAL A 14 37.93 -5.46 -26.89
CA VAL A 14 37.75 -5.94 -25.51
C VAL A 14 36.26 -6.20 -25.28
N TRP A 15 35.94 -7.36 -24.70
CA TRP A 15 34.55 -7.63 -24.34
C TRP A 15 34.42 -8.63 -23.19
N ARG A 16 33.26 -8.60 -22.55
CA ARG A 16 32.84 -9.46 -21.44
C ARG A 16 31.49 -10.07 -21.73
N ARG A 17 31.24 -11.25 -21.20
CA ARG A 17 29.91 -11.86 -21.16
C ARG A 17 29.54 -12.15 -19.72
N LEU A 18 28.52 -11.45 -19.25
CA LEU A 18 28.06 -11.46 -17.88
C LEU A 18 26.69 -12.13 -17.81
N LEU A 19 26.47 -12.88 -16.76
CA LEU A 19 25.15 -13.37 -16.35
C LEU A 19 24.70 -12.53 -15.16
N VAL A 20 23.56 -11.87 -15.28
CA VAL A 20 23.02 -10.97 -14.26
C VAL A 20 21.56 -11.30 -13.96
N ASP A 21 21.09 -10.88 -12.79
CA ASP A 21 19.65 -10.91 -12.47
C ASP A 21 18.89 -9.97 -13.42
N GLU A 22 17.69 -10.35 -13.85
CA GLU A 22 16.84 -9.48 -14.68
C GLU A 22 16.33 -8.27 -13.91
N GLU A 23 16.23 -8.38 -12.59
CA GLU A 23 15.83 -7.32 -11.65
C GLU A 23 17.01 -6.38 -11.27
N MET A 24 18.18 -6.55 -11.90
CA MET A 24 19.34 -5.69 -11.66
C MET A 24 19.05 -4.25 -12.13
N THR A 25 19.31 -3.27 -11.27
CA THR A 25 19.18 -1.85 -11.64
C THR A 25 20.35 -1.38 -12.52
N PHE A 26 20.18 -0.28 -13.26
CA PHE A 26 21.27 0.30 -14.03
C PHE A 26 22.44 0.77 -13.15
N TYR A 27 22.16 1.22 -11.92
CA TYR A 27 23.17 1.53 -10.90
C TYR A 27 24.01 0.29 -10.54
N GLN A 28 23.35 -0.84 -10.26
CA GLN A 28 24.04 -2.09 -9.96
C GLN A 28 24.83 -2.60 -11.18
N LEU A 29 24.28 -2.43 -12.38
CA LEU A 29 24.97 -2.78 -13.63
C LEU A 29 26.22 -1.93 -13.82
N HIS A 30 26.18 -0.63 -13.55
CA HIS A 30 27.35 0.27 -13.58
C HIS A 30 28.49 -0.28 -12.70
N HIS A 31 28.22 -0.54 -11.43
CA HIS A 31 29.22 -1.11 -10.50
C HIS A 31 29.77 -2.47 -10.98
N LEU A 32 28.90 -3.29 -11.59
CA LEU A 32 29.32 -4.54 -12.20
C LEU A 32 30.26 -4.33 -13.39
N LEU A 33 30.03 -3.30 -14.21
CA LEU A 33 30.90 -2.95 -15.33
C LEU A 33 32.27 -2.47 -14.83
N GLN A 34 32.31 -1.63 -13.80
CA GLN A 34 33.57 -1.20 -13.15
C GLN A 34 34.42 -2.41 -12.75
N MET A 35 33.82 -3.39 -12.04
CA MET A 35 34.52 -4.62 -11.65
C MET A 35 34.96 -5.50 -12.84
N ALA A 36 34.14 -5.54 -13.90
CA ALA A 36 34.39 -6.37 -15.09
C ALA A 36 35.48 -5.79 -16.01
N PHE A 37 35.69 -4.47 -15.97
CA PHE A 37 36.70 -3.75 -16.73
C PHE A 37 37.88 -3.25 -15.87
N ASP A 38 37.88 -3.53 -14.57
CA ASP A 38 38.99 -3.18 -13.65
C ASP A 38 39.23 -1.67 -13.55
N TRP A 39 38.13 -0.92 -13.39
CA TRP A 39 38.13 0.52 -13.19
C TRP A 39 37.62 0.86 -11.78
N ASP A 40 37.97 2.05 -11.31
CA ASP A 40 37.84 2.51 -9.93
C ASP A 40 36.66 3.47 -9.70
N ASP A 41 35.80 3.69 -10.71
CA ASP A 41 34.61 4.55 -10.62
C ASP A 41 34.92 6.03 -10.26
N TYR A 42 36.02 6.59 -10.79
CA TYR A 42 36.39 7.98 -10.56
C TYR A 42 35.63 9.00 -11.41
N HIS A 43 35.00 8.55 -12.50
CA HIS A 43 34.44 9.44 -13.51
C HIS A 43 32.93 9.30 -13.69
N LEU A 44 32.33 10.34 -14.28
CA LEU A 44 30.90 10.33 -14.61
C LEU A 44 30.57 9.27 -15.65
N HIS A 45 29.35 8.74 -15.57
CA HIS A 45 28.81 7.77 -16.51
C HIS A 45 27.35 8.01 -16.83
N CYS A 46 26.90 7.39 -17.91
CA CYS A 46 25.47 7.25 -18.21
C CYS A 46 25.20 6.05 -19.12
N PHE A 47 23.95 5.61 -19.13
CA PHE A 47 23.41 4.70 -20.11
C PHE A 47 22.52 5.43 -21.10
N THR A 48 22.49 4.95 -22.33
CA THR A 48 21.70 5.53 -23.42
C THR A 48 20.94 4.44 -24.15
N VAL A 49 19.62 4.58 -24.24
CA VAL A 49 18.71 3.64 -24.92
C VAL A 49 17.97 4.37 -26.04
N LYS A 50 18.07 3.89 -27.28
CA LYS A 50 17.45 4.56 -28.46
C LYS A 50 15.97 4.19 -28.63
N ASP A 51 15.66 2.90 -28.63
CA ASP A 51 14.28 2.45 -28.83
C ASP A 51 13.55 2.47 -27.48
N VAL A 52 13.22 3.67 -27.00
CA VAL A 52 12.62 3.90 -25.67
C VAL A 52 11.29 3.13 -25.54
N PRO A 53 11.12 2.32 -24.49
CA PRO A 53 9.87 1.60 -24.22
C PRO A 53 8.67 2.54 -24.15
N ARG A 54 7.50 2.07 -24.61
CA ARG A 54 6.30 2.92 -24.66
C ARG A 54 5.82 3.36 -23.28
N ASN A 55 5.85 2.47 -22.30
CA ASN A 55 5.49 2.78 -20.91
C ASN A 55 6.38 3.90 -20.34
N LYS A 56 7.69 3.87 -20.61
CA LYS A 56 8.63 4.92 -20.17
C LYS A 56 8.35 6.28 -20.81
N LEU A 57 7.80 6.31 -22.02
CA LEU A 57 7.33 7.55 -22.64
C LEU A 57 6.04 8.09 -21.99
N GLU A 58 5.20 7.21 -21.46
CA GLU A 58 3.92 7.57 -20.83
C GLU A 58 4.12 8.10 -19.39
N GLU A 59 5.14 7.63 -18.66
CA GLU A 59 5.52 8.12 -17.32
C GLU A 59 5.94 9.61 -17.30
N LYS A 60 6.48 10.13 -18.41
CA LYS A 60 6.86 11.54 -18.54
C LYS A 60 5.74 12.29 -19.27
N GLU A 61 4.68 12.66 -18.54
CA GLU A 61 3.43 13.31 -19.03
C GLU A 61 3.62 14.63 -19.83
N SER A 62 4.85 15.14 -19.98
CA SER A 62 5.15 16.46 -20.51
C SER A 62 5.30 16.55 -22.04
N PHE A 63 5.26 15.43 -22.79
CA PHE A 63 5.66 15.41 -24.20
C PHE A 63 4.52 15.41 -25.23
N ASP A 64 3.26 15.47 -24.82
CA ASP A 64 2.10 15.68 -25.71
C ASP A 64 1.90 17.17 -26.10
N ILE A 65 2.99 17.96 -26.14
CA ILE A 65 2.98 19.31 -26.71
C ILE A 65 3.06 19.18 -28.24
N ALA A 66 1.95 19.50 -28.91
CA ALA A 66 1.83 19.46 -30.36
C ALA A 66 2.98 20.21 -31.07
N GLY A 67 3.92 19.45 -31.67
CA GLY A 67 4.96 19.98 -32.56
C GLY A 67 6.39 19.54 -32.26
N TYR A 68 6.67 18.94 -31.09
CA TYR A 68 7.99 18.35 -30.81
C TYR A 68 8.05 16.88 -31.26
N PRO A 69 9.11 16.44 -31.96
CA PRO A 69 9.30 15.03 -32.26
C PRO A 69 9.45 14.25 -30.96
N ARG A 70 8.78 13.09 -30.86
CA ARG A 70 8.97 12.17 -29.73
C ARG A 70 10.47 11.85 -29.61
N PRO A 71 11.09 11.99 -28.43
CA PRO A 71 12.50 11.66 -28.28
C PRO A 71 12.70 10.18 -28.63
N SER A 72 13.68 9.91 -29.47
CA SER A 72 14.07 8.56 -29.90
C SER A 72 15.28 8.05 -29.11
N GLU A 73 15.49 8.60 -27.92
CA GLU A 73 16.62 8.29 -27.06
C GLU A 73 16.29 8.74 -25.63
N ALA A 74 16.62 7.90 -24.66
CA ALA A 74 16.56 8.19 -23.24
C ALA A 74 17.95 7.98 -22.61
N THR A 75 18.24 8.78 -21.60
CA THR A 75 19.43 8.68 -20.77
C THR A 75 19.04 8.18 -19.40
N ILE A 76 19.81 7.23 -18.88
CA ILE A 76 19.64 6.68 -17.54
C ILE A 76 20.97 6.92 -16.82
N GLY A 77 20.95 7.53 -15.64
CA GLY A 77 22.17 7.85 -14.91
C GLY A 77 21.89 8.43 -13.53
N ASN A 78 22.95 8.84 -12.83
CA ASN A 78 22.83 9.46 -11.52
C ASN A 78 22.15 10.83 -11.62
N PRO A 79 21.00 11.06 -10.95
CA PRO A 79 20.23 12.30 -11.06
C PRO A 79 21.02 13.55 -10.65
N GLU A 80 22.08 13.41 -9.86
CA GLU A 80 22.98 14.52 -9.51
C GLU A 80 23.73 15.08 -10.72
N TYR A 81 23.82 14.33 -11.82
CA TYR A 81 24.46 14.72 -13.07
C TYR A 81 23.47 15.31 -14.09
N ASP A 82 22.16 15.31 -13.78
CA ASP A 82 21.16 15.87 -14.68
C ASP A 82 21.20 17.40 -14.65
N GLU A 83 21.77 17.99 -15.70
CA GLU A 83 21.79 19.43 -15.90
C GLU A 83 20.45 20.00 -16.43
N GLY A 84 19.42 19.16 -16.61
CA GLY A 84 18.08 19.55 -17.06
C GLY A 84 17.98 19.80 -18.57
N TRP A 85 19.01 19.45 -19.34
CA TRP A 85 19.05 19.56 -20.81
C TRP A 85 18.59 18.29 -21.51
N THR A 86 18.54 17.16 -20.80
CA THR A 86 18.17 15.86 -21.35
C THR A 86 16.66 15.64 -21.19
N PRO A 87 15.87 15.60 -22.27
CA PRO A 87 14.41 15.57 -22.17
C PRO A 87 13.87 14.28 -21.52
N LEU A 88 14.56 13.16 -21.71
CA LEU A 88 14.21 11.86 -21.13
C LEU A 88 15.35 11.35 -20.26
N TYR A 89 15.39 11.85 -19.03
CA TYR A 89 16.33 11.41 -17.99
C TYR A 89 15.61 10.54 -16.95
N PHE A 90 16.23 9.41 -16.61
CA PHE A 90 15.74 8.46 -15.61
C PHE A 90 16.84 8.15 -14.60
N ASP A 91 16.45 7.96 -13.34
CA ASP A 91 17.38 7.64 -12.25
C ASP A 91 17.83 6.18 -12.35
N GLU A 92 19.12 5.96 -12.53
CA GLU A 92 19.69 4.61 -12.62
C GLU A 92 19.48 3.72 -11.38
N ARG A 93 19.17 4.33 -10.23
CA ARG A 93 18.89 3.61 -8.98
C ARG A 93 17.53 2.93 -9.00
N GLU A 94 16.57 3.51 -9.73
CA GLU A 94 15.18 3.04 -9.83
C GLU A 94 14.95 2.20 -11.09
N GLU A 95 15.69 2.47 -12.17
CA GLU A 95 15.48 1.77 -13.44
C GLU A 95 16.08 0.37 -13.46
N ILE A 96 15.23 -0.64 -13.72
CA ILE A 96 15.60 -2.05 -13.84
C ILE A 96 15.98 -2.38 -15.29
N VAL A 97 17.06 -3.14 -15.50
CA VAL A 97 17.56 -3.49 -16.85
C VAL A 97 16.49 -4.20 -17.71
N SER A 98 15.67 -5.07 -17.12
CA SER A 98 14.61 -5.80 -17.83
C SER A 98 13.42 -4.93 -18.28
N ASP A 99 13.24 -3.73 -17.71
CA ASP A 99 12.25 -2.76 -18.17
C ASP A 99 12.66 -2.02 -19.44
N TRP A 100 13.92 -2.19 -19.86
CA TRP A 100 14.49 -1.52 -21.03
C TRP A 100 14.98 -2.50 -22.09
N LEU A 101 15.45 -3.68 -21.70
CA LEU A 101 15.92 -4.74 -22.59
C LEU A 101 14.99 -5.96 -22.44
N PHE A 102 13.97 -6.08 -23.28
CA PHE A 102 12.92 -7.09 -23.14
C PHE A 102 13.23 -8.38 -23.89
N VAL A 103 13.83 -8.27 -25.06
CA VAL A 103 14.04 -9.38 -25.98
C VAL A 103 15.48 -9.49 -26.44
N GLU A 104 15.87 -10.70 -26.87
CA GLU A 104 17.20 -10.92 -27.42
C GLU A 104 17.51 -9.90 -28.54
N LYS A 105 18.72 -9.33 -28.47
CA LYS A 105 19.28 -8.26 -29.32
C LYS A 105 18.89 -6.84 -28.95
N ASP A 106 18.03 -6.64 -27.96
CA ASP A 106 17.89 -5.31 -27.35
C ASP A 106 19.25 -4.87 -26.82
N SER A 107 19.51 -3.57 -26.92
CA SER A 107 20.82 -3.02 -26.60
C SER A 107 20.76 -1.60 -26.09
N CYS A 108 21.73 -1.26 -25.25
CA CYS A 108 22.00 0.09 -24.79
C CYS A 108 23.49 0.40 -24.92
N LEU A 109 23.83 1.68 -24.79
CA LEU A 109 25.20 2.15 -24.66
C LEU A 109 25.46 2.54 -23.22
N TYR A 110 26.64 2.21 -22.71
CA TYR A 110 27.16 2.70 -21.43
C TYR A 110 28.41 3.51 -21.71
N THR A 111 28.38 4.79 -21.38
CA THR A 111 29.49 5.71 -21.55
C THR A 111 30.10 5.98 -20.19
N TYR A 112 31.38 5.64 -20.03
CA TYR A 112 32.17 5.92 -18.82
C TYR A 112 33.26 6.92 -19.15
N ASP A 113 33.52 7.83 -18.21
CA ASP A 113 34.44 8.94 -18.35
C ASP A 113 34.07 9.85 -19.55
N PHE A 114 33.36 10.95 -19.28
CA PHE A 114 32.96 11.88 -20.34
C PHE A 114 34.14 12.65 -20.96
N GLY A 115 35.34 12.56 -20.38
CA GLY A 115 36.59 13.06 -20.95
C GLY A 115 37.15 12.09 -21.99
N ASP A 116 37.49 10.87 -21.57
CA ASP A 116 38.08 9.83 -22.44
C ASP A 116 37.05 9.13 -23.34
N ASN A 117 35.78 9.22 -22.97
CA ASN A 117 34.59 8.76 -23.69
C ASN A 117 34.61 7.26 -24.01
N TRP A 118 34.77 6.43 -22.99
CA TRP A 118 34.76 4.98 -23.10
C TRP A 118 33.33 4.44 -23.32
N VAL A 119 33.00 4.11 -24.57
CA VAL A 119 31.67 3.63 -24.95
C VAL A 119 31.61 2.11 -24.99
N HIS A 120 30.71 1.53 -24.20
CA HIS A 120 30.39 0.11 -24.17
C HIS A 120 29.04 -0.11 -24.83
N ARG A 121 29.00 -1.06 -25.77
CA ARG A 121 27.73 -1.59 -26.25
C ARG A 121 27.34 -2.80 -25.41
N ILE A 122 26.18 -2.72 -24.78
CA ILE A 122 25.59 -3.80 -24.00
C ILE A 122 24.46 -4.42 -24.82
N VAL A 123 24.50 -5.72 -25.04
CA VAL A 123 23.49 -6.45 -25.83
C VAL A 123 22.95 -7.61 -24.99
N LEU A 124 21.62 -7.71 -24.89
CA LEU A 124 20.94 -8.88 -24.35
C LEU A 124 21.07 -10.04 -25.34
N GLU A 125 21.93 -11.02 -25.06
CA GLU A 125 22.13 -12.16 -25.96
C GLU A 125 21.11 -13.28 -25.71
N LYS A 126 20.77 -13.56 -24.45
CA LYS A 126 19.85 -14.65 -24.07
C LYS A 126 19.16 -14.38 -22.74
N LEU A 127 17.95 -14.91 -22.60
CA LEU A 127 17.28 -15.10 -21.31
C LEU A 127 17.41 -16.58 -20.91
N ILE A 128 17.99 -16.87 -19.76
CA ILE A 128 18.25 -18.24 -19.29
C ILE A 128 17.66 -18.47 -17.90
N ALA A 129 17.32 -19.72 -17.62
CA ALA A 129 16.92 -20.13 -16.27
C ALA A 129 18.15 -20.10 -15.34
N PRO A 130 17.98 -19.69 -14.07
CA PRO A 130 19.05 -19.73 -13.08
C PRO A 130 19.50 -21.18 -12.82
N SER A 131 20.80 -21.35 -12.60
CA SER A 131 21.41 -22.64 -12.29
C SER A 131 21.67 -22.78 -10.79
N ALA A 132 21.29 -23.93 -10.21
CA ALA A 132 21.49 -24.22 -8.78
C ALA A 132 22.96 -24.09 -8.33
N ASP A 133 23.90 -24.45 -9.21
CA ASP A 133 25.34 -24.47 -8.91
C ASP A 133 26.06 -23.15 -9.23
N MET A 134 25.34 -22.09 -9.60
CA MET A 134 25.91 -20.80 -9.96
C MET A 134 25.54 -19.70 -8.97
N GLN A 135 26.45 -18.73 -8.87
CA GLN A 135 26.27 -17.46 -8.17
C GLN A 135 26.28 -16.35 -9.20
N TYR A 136 25.42 -15.35 -9.01
CA TYR A 136 25.21 -14.24 -9.91
C TYR A 136 25.43 -12.91 -9.17
N PRO A 137 25.96 -11.87 -9.82
CA PRO A 137 26.41 -11.87 -11.21
C PRO A 137 27.69 -12.69 -11.42
N VAL A 138 27.92 -13.15 -12.65
CA VAL A 138 29.14 -13.91 -13.00
C VAL A 138 29.58 -13.66 -14.43
N CYS A 139 30.89 -13.48 -14.62
CA CYS A 139 31.52 -13.46 -15.92
C CYS A 139 31.76 -14.89 -16.42
N ILE A 140 31.15 -15.24 -17.55
CA ILE A 140 31.29 -16.57 -18.18
C ILE A 140 32.23 -16.55 -19.38
N LYS A 141 32.66 -15.36 -19.83
CA LYS A 141 33.69 -15.20 -20.85
C LYS A 141 34.27 -13.78 -20.83
N ALA A 142 35.60 -13.69 -20.93
CA ALA A 142 36.31 -12.43 -21.12
C ALA A 142 37.30 -12.55 -22.28
N VAL A 143 37.53 -11.45 -22.99
CA VAL A 143 38.49 -11.34 -24.09
C VAL A 143 39.23 -10.01 -23.98
N LYS A 144 40.57 -10.10 -23.99
CA LYS A 144 41.55 -9.02 -23.78
C LYS A 144 41.44 -8.30 -22.44
N GLU A 145 42.56 -7.80 -21.94
CA GLU A 145 42.55 -6.90 -20.79
C GLU A 145 41.79 -5.61 -21.14
N ALA A 146 41.22 -4.96 -20.13
CA ALA A 146 40.65 -3.63 -20.35
C ALA A 146 41.80 -2.60 -20.39
N PRO A 147 41.63 -1.46 -21.08
CA PRO A 147 42.55 -0.33 -20.94
C PRO A 147 42.63 0.13 -19.48
N GLU A 148 43.81 0.58 -19.06
CA GLU A 148 43.96 1.25 -17.77
C GLU A 148 43.06 2.50 -17.72
N GLU A 149 42.57 2.83 -16.53
CA GLU A 149 41.86 4.08 -16.29
C GLU A 149 42.77 5.28 -16.58
N ASP A 150 42.20 6.38 -17.08
CA ASP A 150 42.93 7.59 -17.51
C ASP A 150 43.96 7.38 -18.64
N SER A 151 43.82 6.31 -19.45
CA SER A 151 44.75 6.02 -20.55
C SER A 151 44.58 6.90 -21.80
N GLY A 152 43.66 7.88 -21.79
CA GLY A 152 43.51 8.90 -22.84
C GLY A 152 42.59 8.47 -23.99
N GLY A 153 41.61 7.61 -23.72
CA GLY A 153 40.63 7.13 -24.68
C GLY A 153 41.20 6.18 -25.75
N ILE A 154 40.45 5.95 -26.83
CA ILE A 154 40.77 4.98 -27.92
C ILE A 154 42.10 5.25 -28.67
N TRP A 155 42.74 6.38 -28.42
CA TRP A 155 44.01 6.78 -29.03
C TRP A 155 45.23 6.50 -28.13
N GLY A 156 45.00 5.95 -26.93
CA GLY A 156 46.01 5.52 -25.96
C GLY A 156 46.68 4.18 -26.28
N GLU A 157 47.18 3.48 -25.26
CA GLU A 157 48.03 2.28 -25.38
C GLU A 157 47.37 1.09 -26.10
N GLU A 158 48.20 0.22 -26.70
CA GLU A 158 47.76 -1.04 -27.29
C GLU A 158 47.30 -2.01 -26.19
N VAL A 159 46.07 -2.50 -26.28
CA VAL A 159 45.51 -3.46 -25.33
C VAL A 159 46.32 -4.76 -25.31
N GLU A 160 46.81 -5.16 -24.13
CA GLU A 160 47.61 -6.37 -23.95
C GLU A 160 46.83 -7.66 -24.25
N GLU A 161 47.51 -8.62 -24.89
CA GLU A 161 46.97 -9.98 -25.06
C GLU A 161 47.25 -10.82 -23.81
N SER A 162 46.17 -11.22 -23.14
CA SER A 162 46.18 -12.10 -21.97
C SER A 162 45.21 -13.26 -22.16
N ASP A 163 45.38 -14.34 -21.40
CA ASP A 163 44.49 -15.50 -21.44
C ASP A 163 43.12 -15.13 -20.86
N GLY A 164 42.09 -15.14 -21.71
CA GLY A 164 40.71 -14.83 -21.31
C GLY A 164 40.18 -15.64 -20.13
N ALA A 165 40.71 -16.84 -19.88
CA ALA A 165 40.34 -17.64 -18.70
C ALA A 165 40.91 -17.05 -17.40
N VAL A 166 42.11 -16.45 -17.45
CA VAL A 166 42.73 -15.77 -16.30
C VAL A 166 41.96 -14.49 -15.99
N ILE A 167 41.69 -13.67 -17.02
CA ILE A 167 40.89 -12.44 -16.90
C ILE A 167 39.53 -12.74 -16.26
N MET A 168 38.82 -13.73 -16.81
CA MET A 168 37.51 -14.13 -16.29
C MET A 168 37.57 -14.55 -14.82
N LYS A 169 38.63 -15.25 -14.40
CA LYS A 169 38.81 -15.66 -13.00
C LYS A 169 39.02 -14.45 -12.08
N GLN A 170 39.81 -13.46 -12.50
CA GLN A 170 40.05 -12.22 -11.75
C GLN A 170 38.78 -11.39 -11.62
N ILE A 171 38.03 -11.20 -12.72
CA ILE A 171 36.73 -10.53 -12.71
C ILE A 171 35.79 -11.19 -11.71
N ASN A 172 35.65 -12.52 -11.78
CA ASN A 172 34.77 -13.26 -10.87
C ASN A 172 35.23 -13.20 -9.41
N GLN A 173 36.52 -13.02 -9.16
CA GLN A 173 37.02 -12.78 -7.80
C GLN A 173 36.59 -11.40 -7.31
N ARG A 174 36.80 -10.33 -8.10
CA ARG A 174 36.38 -8.97 -7.75
C ARG A 174 34.88 -8.88 -7.49
N ILE A 175 34.07 -9.49 -8.37
CA ILE A 175 32.61 -9.56 -8.20
C ILE A 175 32.25 -10.17 -6.84
N ARG A 176 32.86 -11.30 -6.47
CA ARG A 176 32.56 -11.98 -5.19
C ARG A 176 33.00 -11.17 -3.97
N GLU A 177 34.04 -10.36 -4.09
CA GLU A 177 34.57 -9.55 -3.00
C GLU A 177 33.76 -8.27 -2.77
N ASN A 178 33.08 -7.75 -3.81
CA ASN A 178 32.44 -6.43 -3.78
C ASN A 178 30.93 -6.43 -4.11
N SER A 179 30.30 -7.60 -4.26
CA SER A 179 28.85 -7.74 -4.45
C SER A 179 28.22 -8.75 -3.48
N PHE A 180 26.91 -8.68 -3.31
CA PHE A 180 26.13 -9.71 -2.61
C PHE A 180 25.56 -10.68 -3.65
N PRO A 181 26.20 -11.86 -3.86
CA PRO A 181 25.80 -12.73 -4.95
C PRO A 181 24.47 -13.43 -4.66
N LEU A 182 23.57 -13.41 -5.64
CA LEU A 182 22.39 -14.26 -5.66
C LEU A 182 22.77 -15.67 -6.08
N THR A 183 22.23 -16.66 -5.38
CA THR A 183 22.47 -18.08 -5.63
C THR A 183 21.27 -18.69 -6.37
N GLY A 184 21.47 -19.85 -7.00
CA GLY A 184 20.33 -20.60 -7.55
C GLY A 184 19.26 -20.97 -6.51
N ALA A 185 19.58 -21.01 -5.21
CA ALA A 185 18.60 -21.19 -4.15
C ALA A 185 17.71 -19.95 -3.95
N ASP A 186 18.28 -18.74 -4.07
CA ASP A 186 17.53 -17.49 -3.96
C ASP A 186 16.50 -17.36 -5.10
N PHE A 187 16.90 -17.70 -6.32
CA PHE A 187 15.98 -17.75 -7.46
C PHE A 187 14.92 -18.85 -7.33
N ALA A 188 15.28 -20.02 -6.78
CA ALA A 188 14.31 -21.08 -6.53
C ALA A 188 13.29 -20.67 -5.46
N MET A 189 13.72 -19.93 -4.44
CA MET A 189 12.85 -19.36 -3.41
C MET A 189 11.88 -18.34 -4.02
N ARG A 190 12.37 -17.34 -4.76
CA ARG A 190 11.52 -16.37 -5.48
C ARG A 190 10.50 -17.04 -6.41
N ALA A 191 10.94 -18.07 -7.15
CA ALA A 191 10.05 -18.82 -8.03
C ALA A 191 8.98 -19.61 -7.25
N GLN A 192 9.33 -20.14 -6.08
CA GLN A 192 8.38 -20.83 -5.21
C GLN A 192 7.38 -19.86 -4.59
N GLU A 193 7.83 -18.67 -4.13
CA GLU A 193 6.98 -17.60 -3.62
C GLU A 193 5.94 -17.17 -4.65
N ALA A 194 6.34 -16.93 -5.91
CA ALA A 194 5.42 -16.59 -6.99
C ALA A 194 4.40 -17.71 -7.30
N ILE A 195 4.81 -18.98 -7.18
CA ILE A 195 3.90 -20.14 -7.33
C ILE A 195 2.89 -20.19 -6.19
N ASP A 196 3.35 -19.96 -4.96
CA ASP A 196 2.52 -19.99 -3.76
C ASP A 196 1.51 -18.83 -3.76
N GLU A 197 1.93 -17.63 -4.17
CA GLU A 197 1.07 -16.47 -4.38
C GLU A 197 -0.02 -16.76 -5.44
N ALA A 198 0.38 -17.25 -6.62
CA ALA A 198 -0.57 -17.60 -7.68
C ALA A 198 -1.57 -18.68 -7.21
N ALA A 199 -1.12 -19.65 -6.40
CA ALA A 199 -1.99 -20.68 -5.83
C ALA A 199 -2.97 -20.12 -4.79
N LEU A 200 -2.51 -19.19 -3.93
CA LEU A 200 -3.33 -18.49 -2.95
C LEU A 200 -4.48 -17.74 -3.64
N TRP A 201 -4.15 -16.87 -4.60
CA TRP A 201 -5.15 -16.10 -5.33
C TRP A 201 -6.08 -16.98 -6.16
N HIS A 202 -5.55 -18.02 -6.84
CA HIS A 202 -6.38 -18.96 -7.57
C HIS A 202 -7.44 -19.61 -6.66
N LYS A 203 -7.05 -19.99 -5.43
CA LYS A 203 -7.98 -20.56 -4.46
C LYS A 203 -9.05 -19.55 -4.04
N LEU A 204 -8.67 -18.31 -3.72
CA LEU A 204 -9.61 -17.25 -3.35
C LEU A 204 -10.63 -16.97 -4.46
N PHE A 205 -10.17 -16.76 -5.70
CA PHE A 205 -11.03 -16.52 -6.85
C PHE A 205 -11.94 -17.72 -7.17
N SER A 206 -11.46 -18.95 -6.97
CA SER A 206 -12.27 -20.17 -7.11
C SER A 206 -13.42 -20.22 -6.10
N LEU A 207 -13.17 -19.86 -4.84
CA LEU A 207 -14.21 -19.79 -3.80
C LEU A 207 -15.20 -18.65 -4.08
N ALA A 208 -14.73 -17.49 -4.52
CA ALA A 208 -15.60 -16.39 -4.94
C ALA A 208 -16.50 -16.80 -6.11
N ALA A 209 -15.99 -17.55 -7.09
CA ALA A 209 -16.79 -18.08 -8.19
C ALA A 209 -17.87 -19.05 -7.71
N GLN A 210 -17.56 -19.89 -6.72
CA GLN A 210 -18.55 -20.79 -6.09
C GLN A 210 -19.61 -20.00 -5.32
N PHE A 211 -19.23 -18.96 -4.58
CA PHE A 211 -20.15 -18.07 -3.88
C PHE A 211 -21.09 -17.36 -4.86
N ASN A 212 -20.56 -16.80 -5.95
CA ASN A 212 -21.39 -16.18 -6.99
C ASN A 212 -22.37 -17.18 -7.60
N LYS A 213 -21.91 -18.40 -7.91
CA LYS A 213 -22.78 -19.44 -8.46
C LYS A 213 -23.91 -19.83 -7.49
N LEU A 214 -23.65 -19.77 -6.18
CA LEU A 214 -24.66 -20.05 -5.17
C LEU A 214 -25.74 -18.97 -5.13
N GLN A 215 -25.37 -17.68 -5.31
CA GLN A 215 -26.26 -16.51 -5.21
C GLN A 215 -27.05 -16.45 -3.88
N PRO A 216 -26.35 -16.48 -2.71
CA PRO A 216 -27.01 -16.55 -1.41
C PRO A 216 -27.94 -15.36 -1.11
N TRP A 217 -27.66 -14.18 -1.68
CA TRP A 217 -28.50 -12.99 -1.59
C TRP A 217 -29.93 -13.17 -2.16
N MET A 218 -30.21 -14.29 -2.84
CA MET A 218 -31.56 -14.63 -3.28
C MET A 218 -32.46 -15.17 -2.16
N TRP A 219 -31.89 -15.53 -1.01
CA TRP A 219 -32.64 -16.05 0.15
C TRP A 219 -32.10 -15.62 1.52
N MET A 220 -31.04 -14.81 1.55
CA MET A 220 -30.50 -14.19 2.76
C MET A 220 -30.42 -12.68 2.57
N SER A 221 -30.54 -11.96 3.67
CA SER A 221 -30.29 -10.51 3.74
C SER A 221 -29.06 -10.20 4.61
N ASP A 222 -28.73 -8.91 4.68
CA ASP A 222 -27.60 -8.37 5.43
C ASP A 222 -27.72 -8.53 6.95
N ILE A 223 -28.93 -8.82 7.45
CA ILE A 223 -29.22 -9.12 8.86
C ILE A 223 -29.06 -10.61 9.23
N ASP A 224 -28.96 -11.51 8.25
CA ASP A 224 -28.81 -12.95 8.47
C ASP A 224 -27.34 -13.32 8.78
N LEU A 225 -26.88 -12.89 9.96
CA LEU A 225 -25.48 -12.98 10.36
C LEU A 225 -25.06 -14.40 10.79
N PHE A 226 -23.82 -14.74 10.48
CA PHE A 226 -23.11 -15.87 11.06
C PHE A 226 -21.63 -15.52 11.22
N ALA A 227 -20.87 -16.31 11.97
CA ALA A 227 -19.45 -16.07 12.16
C ALA A 227 -18.58 -17.29 11.81
N VAL A 228 -17.33 -17.01 11.48
CA VAL A 228 -16.28 -18.01 11.32
C VAL A 228 -15.14 -17.64 12.26
N ALA A 229 -14.89 -18.48 13.25
CA ALA A 229 -13.80 -18.30 14.22
C ALA A 229 -12.66 -19.24 13.86
N ASP A 230 -11.54 -18.68 13.42
CA ASP A 230 -10.36 -19.44 13.00
C ASP A 230 -9.27 -19.41 14.09
N GLU A 231 -9.03 -20.55 14.74
CA GLU A 231 -7.96 -20.67 15.75
C GLU A 231 -6.56 -20.45 15.15
N LYS A 232 -6.37 -20.70 13.85
CA LYS A 232 -5.07 -20.49 13.20
C LYS A 232 -4.70 -19.01 13.11
N SER A 233 -5.63 -18.14 12.70
CA SER A 233 -5.41 -16.69 12.70
C SER A 233 -5.63 -16.06 14.06
N GLY A 234 -6.39 -16.71 14.95
CA GLY A 234 -6.89 -16.09 16.18
C GLY A 234 -7.99 -15.06 15.93
N GLU A 235 -8.50 -14.97 14.70
CA GLU A 235 -9.50 -14.00 14.29
C GLU A 235 -10.89 -14.62 14.15
N VAL A 236 -11.91 -13.77 14.36
CA VAL A 236 -13.31 -14.09 14.09
C VAL A 236 -13.80 -13.18 12.97
N GLY A 237 -14.34 -13.77 11.92
CA GLY A 237 -14.98 -13.07 10.81
C GLY A 237 -16.50 -13.15 10.92
N TYR A 238 -17.16 -12.02 11.14
CA TYR A 238 -18.62 -11.91 11.17
C TYR A 238 -19.13 -11.62 9.76
N CYS A 239 -19.90 -12.55 9.22
CA CYS A 239 -20.31 -12.60 7.82
C CYS A 239 -21.70 -11.98 7.64
N SER A 240 -21.80 -11.03 6.71
CA SER A 240 -23.06 -10.44 6.24
C SER A 240 -23.17 -10.61 4.72
N VAL A 241 -24.26 -11.21 4.25
CA VAL A 241 -24.52 -11.44 2.82
C VAL A 241 -25.16 -10.19 2.22
N LEU A 242 -24.53 -9.64 1.18
CA LEU A 242 -24.98 -8.42 0.51
C LEU A 242 -25.69 -8.77 -0.80
N GLY A 243 -26.79 -8.07 -1.12
CA GLY A 243 -27.46 -8.19 -2.42
C GLY A 243 -28.97 -8.06 -2.43
N GLU A 244 -29.65 -8.02 -1.28
CA GLU A 244 -31.11 -7.85 -1.23
C GLU A 244 -31.57 -6.55 -1.93
N GLY A 245 -30.80 -5.47 -1.75
CA GLY A 245 -31.02 -4.17 -2.41
C GLY A 245 -30.68 -4.11 -3.90
N GLN A 246 -30.13 -5.18 -4.49
CA GLN A 246 -29.75 -5.31 -5.92
C GLN A 246 -28.66 -4.35 -6.44
N GLU A 247 -28.02 -3.56 -5.58
CA GLU A 247 -26.94 -2.64 -5.97
C GLU A 247 -25.54 -3.28 -5.87
N LEU A 248 -25.30 -4.00 -4.76
CA LEU A 248 -24.04 -4.64 -4.42
C LEU A 248 -24.29 -6.10 -4.05
N PHE A 249 -23.67 -7.02 -4.76
CA PHE A 249 -23.77 -8.47 -4.49
C PHE A 249 -22.45 -8.97 -3.94
N GLY A 250 -22.48 -9.66 -2.79
CA GLY A 250 -21.22 -10.02 -2.15
C GLY A 250 -21.33 -10.60 -0.74
N LEU A 251 -20.17 -10.64 -0.08
CA LEU A 251 -20.00 -11.03 1.31
C LEU A 251 -19.11 -10.00 2.00
N ALA A 252 -19.62 -9.36 3.05
CA ALA A 252 -18.79 -8.59 3.97
C ALA A 252 -18.40 -9.46 5.17
N VAL A 253 -17.12 -9.44 5.53
CA VAL A 253 -16.54 -10.19 6.64
C VAL A 253 -15.91 -9.21 7.62
N TYR A 254 -16.64 -8.87 8.68
CA TYR A 254 -16.18 -7.93 9.70
C TYR A 254 -15.21 -8.63 10.67
N LYS A 255 -14.02 -8.05 10.86
CA LYS A 255 -12.92 -8.70 11.59
C LYS A 255 -12.94 -8.35 13.08
N GLY A 256 -12.98 -9.37 13.93
CA GLY A 256 -12.86 -9.25 15.38
C GLY A 256 -13.97 -8.43 16.04
N GLU A 257 -13.77 -8.11 17.31
CA GLU A 257 -14.76 -7.34 18.11
C GLU A 257 -14.99 -5.92 17.57
N GLU A 258 -13.94 -5.30 17.02
CA GLU A 258 -14.03 -3.96 16.43
C GLU A 258 -14.87 -3.97 15.14
N GLY A 259 -14.66 -4.96 14.27
CA GLY A 259 -15.50 -5.14 13.08
C GLY A 259 -16.95 -5.43 13.44
N LEU A 260 -17.20 -6.31 14.42
CA LEU A 260 -18.56 -6.57 14.91
C LEU A 260 -19.22 -5.30 15.45
N ARG A 261 -18.50 -4.49 16.22
CA ARG A 261 -19.00 -3.20 16.72
C ARG A 261 -19.40 -2.29 15.58
N ALA A 262 -18.54 -2.14 14.57
CA ALA A 262 -18.84 -1.32 13.39
C ALA A 262 -20.10 -1.82 12.66
N LEU A 263 -20.21 -3.14 12.43
CA LEU A 263 -21.40 -3.75 11.83
C LEU A 263 -22.67 -3.42 12.63
N LEU A 264 -22.66 -3.62 13.95
CA LEU A 264 -23.83 -3.36 14.80
C LEU A 264 -24.22 -1.88 14.80
N GLN A 265 -23.25 -0.96 14.76
CA GLN A 265 -23.51 0.48 14.67
C GLN A 265 -24.09 0.91 13.31
N ILE A 266 -23.66 0.26 12.22
CA ILE A 266 -24.22 0.46 10.88
C ILE A 266 -25.67 -0.05 10.85
N MET A 267 -25.91 -1.26 11.35
CA MET A 267 -27.24 -1.88 11.36
C MET A 267 -28.24 -1.16 12.27
N SER A 268 -27.80 -0.59 13.38
CA SER A 268 -28.67 0.16 14.29
C SER A 268 -29.06 1.55 13.74
N GLY A 269 -28.37 2.03 12.71
CA GLY A 269 -28.52 3.39 12.19
C GLY A 269 -27.96 4.46 13.13
N GLU A 270 -27.13 4.08 14.10
CA GLU A 270 -26.43 5.02 14.99
C GLU A 270 -25.39 5.87 14.24
N LEU A 271 -24.81 5.32 13.17
CA LEU A 271 -23.88 6.02 12.29
C LEU A 271 -24.61 6.67 11.12
N LYS A 272 -24.22 7.91 10.81
CA LYS A 272 -24.59 8.53 9.53
C LYS A 272 -23.92 7.73 8.40
N GLU A 273 -24.58 7.57 7.26
CA GLU A 273 -24.05 6.80 6.12
C GLU A 273 -22.64 7.26 5.70
N ALA A 274 -22.39 8.57 5.71
CA ALA A 274 -21.08 9.14 5.39
C ALA A 274 -19.99 8.73 6.39
N ASP A 275 -20.34 8.44 7.65
CA ASP A 275 -19.39 8.07 8.70
C ASP A 275 -19.12 6.55 8.71
N ALA A 276 -20.02 5.74 8.14
CA ALA A 276 -19.90 4.28 8.10
C ALA A 276 -18.62 3.83 7.38
N ALA A 277 -18.24 4.52 6.31
CA ALA A 277 -17.04 4.21 5.52
C ALA A 277 -15.75 4.34 6.35
N PHE A 278 -15.71 5.19 7.37
CA PHE A 278 -14.51 5.45 8.16
C PHE A 278 -14.35 4.55 9.38
N VAL A 279 -15.41 3.83 9.79
CA VAL A 279 -15.37 2.95 10.97
C VAL A 279 -15.30 1.47 10.61
N GLN A 280 -15.49 1.15 9.33
CA GLN A 280 -15.61 -0.22 8.88
C GLN A 280 -14.26 -0.96 9.00
N LYS A 281 -14.28 -2.08 9.72
CA LYS A 281 -13.18 -3.04 9.79
C LYS A 281 -13.60 -4.38 9.22
N SER A 282 -13.43 -4.56 7.92
CA SER A 282 -13.96 -5.73 7.21
C SER A 282 -13.22 -6.05 5.92
N LEU A 283 -13.31 -7.30 5.48
CA LEU A 283 -12.97 -7.71 4.13
C LEU A 283 -14.26 -7.82 3.30
N LEU A 284 -14.26 -7.26 2.11
CA LEU A 284 -15.40 -7.31 1.19
C LEU A 284 -15.02 -8.15 -0.03
N LEU A 285 -15.84 -9.16 -0.32
CA LEU A 285 -15.96 -9.74 -1.66
C LEU A 285 -17.20 -9.12 -2.32
N SER A 286 -17.04 -8.46 -3.46
CA SER A 286 -18.16 -8.02 -4.31
C SER A 286 -18.04 -8.57 -5.73
N PHE A 287 -19.13 -8.50 -6.50
CA PHE A 287 -19.12 -8.83 -7.91
C PHE A 287 -19.44 -7.62 -8.78
N GLU A 288 -18.47 -7.21 -9.59
CA GLU A 288 -18.51 -6.01 -10.40
C GLU A 288 -18.63 -6.30 -11.91
N ASP A 289 -18.82 -5.24 -12.69
CA ASP A 289 -18.61 -5.29 -14.13
C ASP A 289 -17.11 -5.15 -14.45
N ARG A 290 -16.65 -5.72 -15.56
CA ARG A 290 -15.24 -5.66 -15.98
C ARG A 290 -14.65 -4.25 -16.00
N LYS A 291 -15.46 -3.26 -16.37
CA LYS A 291 -15.04 -1.87 -16.53
C LYS A 291 -14.81 -1.14 -15.19
N ASP A 292 -15.27 -1.72 -14.09
CA ASP A 292 -15.22 -1.13 -12.76
C ASP A 292 -14.08 -1.75 -11.91
N LEU A 293 -13.28 -2.66 -12.48
CA LEU A 293 -12.06 -3.20 -11.85
C LEU A 293 -10.87 -2.26 -12.04
N SER A 294 -9.97 -2.22 -11.04
CA SER A 294 -8.65 -1.58 -11.20
C SER A 294 -7.72 -2.40 -12.10
N ALA A 295 -6.59 -1.82 -12.49
CA ALA A 295 -5.55 -2.50 -13.25
C ALA A 295 -4.99 -3.70 -12.46
N ASP A 296 -4.62 -3.48 -11.19
CA ASP A 296 -4.04 -4.50 -10.31
C ASP A 296 -4.99 -5.68 -10.09
N GLU A 297 -6.29 -5.42 -9.94
CA GLU A 297 -7.29 -6.50 -9.83
C GLU A 297 -7.36 -7.35 -11.09
N TYR A 298 -7.22 -6.71 -12.25
CA TYR A 298 -7.21 -7.41 -13.52
C TYR A 298 -5.95 -8.27 -13.67
N GLU A 299 -4.80 -7.79 -13.21
CA GLU A 299 -3.53 -8.52 -13.19
C GLU A 299 -3.58 -9.73 -12.25
N LEU A 300 -4.09 -9.56 -11.04
CA LEU A 300 -4.33 -10.67 -10.11
C LEU A 300 -5.21 -11.75 -10.74
N ILE A 301 -6.27 -11.37 -11.47
CA ILE A 301 -7.09 -12.35 -12.21
C ILE A 301 -6.27 -13.06 -13.29
N GLN A 302 -5.41 -12.34 -14.04
CA GLN A 302 -4.56 -12.98 -15.06
C GLN A 302 -3.57 -13.97 -14.43
N LEU A 303 -2.98 -13.64 -13.29
CA LEU A 303 -2.07 -14.49 -12.53
C LEU A 303 -2.69 -15.86 -12.24
N THR A 304 -4.00 -15.89 -11.90
CA THR A 304 -4.71 -17.15 -11.62
C THR A 304 -5.05 -18.00 -12.85
N GLY A 305 -4.97 -17.43 -14.07
CA GLY A 305 -5.45 -18.03 -15.31
C GLY A 305 -6.98 -18.19 -15.43
N MET A 306 -7.76 -17.68 -14.47
CA MET A 306 -9.22 -17.79 -14.46
C MET A 306 -9.89 -16.80 -15.44
N LYS A 307 -11.13 -17.11 -15.83
CA LYS A 307 -11.91 -16.27 -16.77
C LYS A 307 -13.30 -16.01 -16.22
N PHE A 308 -13.64 -14.73 -16.13
CA PHE A 308 -14.97 -14.25 -15.72
C PHE A 308 -15.69 -13.59 -16.90
N ARG A 309 -17.01 -13.73 -16.95
CA ARG A 309 -17.86 -13.19 -18.03
C ARG A 309 -19.24 -12.84 -17.48
N GLY A 310 -19.86 -11.84 -18.08
CA GLY A 310 -21.19 -11.36 -17.68
C GLY A 310 -21.12 -10.06 -16.90
N ARG A 311 -22.29 -9.51 -16.59
CA ARG A 311 -22.45 -8.35 -15.72
C ARG A 311 -22.43 -8.78 -14.26
N LYS A 312 -21.87 -7.94 -13.38
CA LYS A 312 -21.79 -8.20 -11.92
C LYS A 312 -21.32 -9.63 -11.64
N ALA A 313 -20.23 -10.02 -12.31
CA ALA A 313 -19.72 -11.39 -12.32
C ALA A 313 -18.21 -11.46 -12.08
N TRP A 314 -17.54 -10.30 -12.02
CA TRP A 314 -16.11 -10.21 -11.81
C TRP A 314 -15.85 -10.03 -10.31
N PRO A 315 -15.19 -10.98 -9.64
CA PRO A 315 -14.89 -10.84 -8.21
C PRO A 315 -13.95 -9.65 -7.99
N SER A 316 -14.29 -8.80 -7.03
CA SER A 316 -13.46 -7.72 -6.52
C SER A 316 -13.32 -7.90 -5.01
N PHE A 317 -12.13 -7.57 -4.50
CA PHE A 317 -11.79 -7.74 -3.09
C PHE A 317 -11.30 -6.41 -2.51
N ARG A 318 -11.82 -6.03 -1.33
CA ARG A 318 -11.41 -4.80 -0.64
C ARG A 318 -11.19 -5.05 0.84
N SER A 319 -10.07 -4.56 1.36
CA SER A 319 -9.81 -4.44 2.79
C SER A 319 -10.30 -3.07 3.26
N TYR A 320 -11.12 -3.04 4.30
CA TYR A 320 -11.54 -1.84 5.01
C TYR A 320 -10.91 -1.85 6.40
N GLU A 321 -10.17 -0.78 6.72
CA GLU A 321 -9.58 -0.53 8.03
C GLU A 321 -10.02 0.87 8.50
N PRO A 322 -10.40 1.05 9.78
CA PRO A 322 -10.95 2.33 10.24
C PRO A 322 -10.02 3.52 10.01
N GLY A 323 -10.54 4.56 9.36
CA GLY A 323 -9.81 5.77 9.00
C GLY A 323 -8.89 5.65 7.78
N TYR A 324 -8.73 4.46 7.20
CA TYR A 324 -7.95 4.27 5.97
C TYR A 324 -8.84 4.24 4.73
N TYR A 325 -8.25 4.56 3.58
CA TYR A 325 -8.88 4.36 2.28
C TYR A 325 -9.08 2.86 1.99
N PRO A 326 -10.17 2.42 1.34
CA PRO A 326 -10.37 1.01 0.97
C PRO A 326 -9.23 0.52 0.07
N TRP A 327 -8.64 -0.62 0.41
CA TRP A 327 -7.38 -1.08 -0.20
C TRP A 327 -7.49 -2.50 -0.78
N HIS A 328 -6.47 -2.93 -1.53
CA HIS A 328 -6.34 -4.32 -1.93
C HIS A 328 -6.07 -5.21 -0.70
N LEU A 329 -6.32 -6.51 -0.82
CA LEU A 329 -6.03 -7.45 0.26
C LEU A 329 -4.53 -7.76 0.32
N SER A 330 -4.00 -7.85 1.54
CA SER A 330 -2.72 -8.54 1.77
C SER A 330 -2.86 -10.06 1.63
N GLU A 331 -1.74 -10.78 1.47
CA GLU A 331 -1.75 -12.25 1.45
C GLU A 331 -2.36 -12.86 2.72
N ALA A 332 -2.09 -12.27 3.89
CA ALA A 332 -2.64 -12.73 5.17
C ALA A 332 -4.17 -12.56 5.22
N GLU A 333 -4.69 -11.44 4.71
CA GLU A 333 -6.13 -11.21 4.60
C GLU A 333 -6.80 -12.12 3.56
N ALA A 334 -6.13 -12.38 2.44
CA ALA A 334 -6.59 -13.33 1.43
C ALA A 334 -6.68 -14.76 2.00
N ASP A 335 -5.65 -15.21 2.74
CA ASP A 335 -5.62 -16.52 3.40
C ASP A 335 -6.71 -16.66 4.48
N PHE A 336 -6.97 -15.59 5.25
CA PHE A 336 -8.10 -15.55 6.18
C PHE A 336 -9.45 -15.59 5.45
N LEU A 337 -9.64 -14.77 4.41
CA LEU A 337 -10.88 -14.73 3.64
C LEU A 337 -11.18 -16.06 2.93
N ILE A 338 -10.15 -16.79 2.46
CA ILE A 338 -10.27 -18.15 1.94
C ILE A 338 -10.92 -19.07 2.98
N ARG A 339 -10.40 -19.08 4.22
CA ARG A 339 -10.94 -19.92 5.30
C ARG A 339 -12.38 -19.54 5.64
N VAL A 340 -12.67 -18.24 5.68
CA VAL A 340 -14.03 -17.73 5.90
C VAL A 340 -14.96 -18.20 4.78
N LEU A 341 -14.58 -18.05 3.50
CA LEU A 341 -15.40 -18.46 2.36
C LEU A 341 -15.65 -19.97 2.31
N GLU A 342 -14.64 -20.79 2.64
CA GLU A 342 -14.79 -22.25 2.75
C GLU A 342 -15.90 -22.62 3.75
N GLN A 343 -15.90 -22.00 4.93
CA GLN A 343 -16.93 -22.25 5.94
C GLN A 343 -18.25 -21.58 5.61
N ALA A 344 -18.23 -20.37 5.03
CA ALA A 344 -19.42 -19.66 4.60
C ALA A 344 -20.21 -20.49 3.60
N LEU A 345 -19.58 -21.04 2.55
CA LEU A 345 -20.27 -21.88 1.56
C LEU A 345 -20.99 -23.07 2.20
N ILE A 346 -20.39 -23.71 3.22
CA ILE A 346 -21.03 -24.79 3.98
C ILE A 346 -22.26 -24.29 4.74
N VAL A 347 -22.15 -23.14 5.43
CA VAL A 347 -23.25 -22.54 6.18
C VAL A 347 -24.38 -22.14 5.23
N LEU A 348 -24.07 -21.44 4.14
CA LEU A 348 -25.04 -20.94 3.16
C LEU A 348 -25.85 -22.08 2.52
N GLU A 349 -25.20 -23.21 2.20
CA GLU A 349 -25.91 -24.40 1.70
C GLU A 349 -26.86 -25.01 2.74
N ARG A 350 -26.50 -24.94 4.04
CA ARG A 350 -27.37 -25.42 5.13
C ARG A 350 -28.54 -24.47 5.34
N VAL A 351 -28.30 -23.17 5.40
CA VAL A 351 -29.35 -22.13 5.52
C VAL A 351 -30.37 -22.26 4.39
N ARG A 352 -29.91 -22.50 3.16
CA ARG A 352 -30.81 -22.72 2.00
C ARG A 352 -31.78 -23.88 2.21
N LYS A 353 -31.37 -24.93 2.95
CA LYS A 353 -32.21 -26.10 3.25
C LYS A 353 -33.04 -25.89 4.52
N GLU A 354 -32.46 -25.21 5.51
CA GLU A 354 -33.02 -24.98 6.84
C GLU A 354 -32.79 -23.52 7.26
N PRO A 355 -33.67 -22.57 6.88
CA PRO A 355 -33.45 -21.13 7.07
C PRO A 355 -33.27 -20.69 8.54
N HIS A 356 -33.85 -21.43 9.49
CA HIS A 356 -33.81 -21.09 10.90
C HIS A 356 -32.51 -21.51 11.61
N ILE A 357 -31.54 -22.10 10.91
CA ILE A 357 -30.30 -22.61 11.52
C ILE A 357 -29.44 -21.53 12.17
N LEU A 358 -29.56 -20.28 11.71
CA LEU A 358 -28.87 -19.12 12.27
C LEU A 358 -29.60 -18.55 13.51
N ASN A 359 -30.84 -18.96 13.75
CA ASN A 359 -31.65 -18.41 14.82
C ASN A 359 -31.51 -19.24 16.11
N SER A 360 -30.86 -18.64 17.11
CA SER A 360 -30.65 -19.26 18.42
C SER A 360 -31.87 -19.14 19.37
N GLY A 361 -32.85 -18.30 19.00
CA GLY A 361 -33.91 -17.80 19.88
C GLY A 361 -33.45 -16.69 20.85
N ASP A 362 -32.22 -16.24 20.73
CA ASP A 362 -31.56 -15.24 21.57
C ASP A 362 -30.66 -14.35 20.70
N ASP A 363 -31.05 -13.10 20.55
CA ASP A 363 -30.40 -12.09 19.69
C ASP A 363 -29.01 -11.68 20.21
N SER A 364 -28.62 -12.12 21.41
CA SER A 364 -27.27 -11.92 21.96
C SER A 364 -26.27 -12.99 21.51
N ARG A 365 -26.62 -13.84 20.54
CA ARG A 365 -25.74 -14.93 20.08
C ARG A 365 -25.70 -15.05 18.56
N ILE A 366 -24.51 -15.28 18.02
CA ILE A 366 -24.27 -15.51 16.58
C ILE A 366 -23.87 -16.97 16.35
N PHE A 367 -24.53 -17.61 15.38
CA PHE A 367 -24.17 -18.95 14.92
C PHE A 367 -22.75 -18.91 14.36
N THR A 368 -21.87 -19.79 14.86
CA THR A 368 -20.44 -19.72 14.54
C THR A 368 -19.90 -21.07 14.08
N ARG A 369 -19.11 -21.07 13.01
CA ARG A 369 -18.22 -22.18 12.65
C ARG A 369 -16.87 -21.93 13.31
N SER A 370 -16.50 -22.74 14.30
CA SER A 370 -15.23 -22.60 15.02
C SER A 370 -14.26 -23.71 14.63
N SER A 371 -13.03 -23.35 14.33
CA SER A 371 -11.96 -24.34 14.18
C SER A 371 -11.30 -24.68 15.52
N THR A 372 -10.79 -25.90 15.61
CA THR A 372 -9.87 -26.34 16.66
C THR A 372 -8.67 -27.06 16.04
N ILE A 373 -7.46 -26.75 16.50
CA ILE A 373 -6.21 -27.36 16.03
C ILE A 373 -5.86 -28.56 16.91
N GLU A 374 -5.87 -29.76 16.32
CA GLU A 374 -5.45 -31.00 16.96
C GLU A 374 -4.23 -31.58 16.22
N GLY A 375 -3.02 -31.26 16.71
CA GLY A 375 -1.78 -31.58 16.00
C GLY A 375 -1.71 -30.83 14.68
N ASP A 376 -1.52 -31.55 13.57
CA ASP A 376 -1.46 -30.96 12.21
C ASP A 376 -2.83 -30.84 11.53
N ARG A 377 -3.94 -31.08 12.25
CA ARG A 377 -5.29 -31.09 11.69
C ARG A 377 -6.15 -29.96 12.25
N THR A 378 -6.90 -29.32 11.37
CA THR A 378 -7.95 -28.35 11.72
C THR A 378 -9.31 -29.03 11.68
N LEU A 379 -10.02 -29.04 12.81
CA LEU A 379 -11.38 -29.58 12.93
C LEU A 379 -12.37 -28.43 13.06
N TRP A 380 -13.46 -28.45 12.30
CA TRP A 380 -14.47 -27.39 12.33
C TRP A 380 -15.80 -27.87 12.92
N LYS A 381 -16.32 -27.16 13.92
CA LYS A 381 -17.57 -27.46 14.62
C LYS A 381 -18.52 -26.26 14.65
N ASP A 382 -19.80 -26.54 14.88
CA ASP A 382 -20.79 -25.51 15.13
C ASP A 382 -20.72 -25.08 16.60
N SER A 383 -20.85 -23.78 16.84
CA SER A 383 -20.88 -23.17 18.16
C SER A 383 -21.75 -21.91 18.15
N TRP A 384 -21.89 -21.27 19.31
CA TRP A 384 -22.57 -19.99 19.45
C TRP A 384 -21.66 -19.04 20.20
N LEU A 385 -21.37 -17.88 19.62
CA LEU A 385 -20.62 -16.80 20.27
C LEU A 385 -21.60 -15.79 20.84
N ASN A 386 -21.31 -15.30 22.05
CA ASN A 386 -22.10 -14.23 22.65
C ASN A 386 -21.65 -12.89 22.06
N ILE A 387 -22.61 -12.06 21.69
CA ILE A 387 -22.44 -10.66 21.35
C ILE A 387 -22.52 -9.88 22.64
N GLU A 388 -21.42 -9.25 23.05
CA GLU A 388 -21.52 -8.23 24.08
C GLU A 388 -22.04 -6.93 23.45
N PRO A 389 -23.05 -6.26 24.03
CA PRO A 389 -23.45 -4.95 23.58
C PRO A 389 -22.23 -4.02 23.62
N PRO A 390 -22.02 -3.17 22.60
CA PRO A 390 -20.92 -2.23 22.64
C PRO A 390 -21.01 -1.41 23.92
N ALA A 391 -19.97 -1.47 24.75
CA ALA A 391 -19.88 -0.61 25.93
C ALA A 391 -20.03 0.84 25.45
N SER A 392 -20.92 1.62 26.09
CA SER A 392 -21.13 3.01 25.72
C SER A 392 -19.77 3.72 25.71
N SER A 393 -19.39 4.31 24.58
CA SER A 393 -18.06 4.91 24.29
C SER A 393 -17.68 6.11 25.16
N SER A 394 -18.49 6.46 26.16
CA SER A 394 -18.24 7.53 27.14
C SER A 394 -17.15 7.15 28.15
N GLN A 395 -15.97 6.72 27.70
CA GLN A 395 -14.82 6.53 28.58
C GLN A 395 -14.25 7.91 28.92
N VAL A 396 -14.36 8.30 30.19
CA VAL A 396 -13.86 9.59 30.66
C VAL A 396 -12.35 9.53 30.82
N CYS A 397 -11.60 10.26 30.01
CA CYS A 397 -10.14 10.32 30.09
C CYS A 397 -9.67 11.20 31.23
N GLU A 398 -8.50 10.87 31.80
CA GLU A 398 -7.78 11.81 32.67
C GLU A 398 -7.24 12.98 31.86
N SER A 399 -7.14 14.12 32.55
CA SER A 399 -6.60 15.33 31.95
C SER A 399 -5.10 15.21 31.68
N VAL A 400 -4.66 15.59 30.47
CA VAL A 400 -3.25 15.61 30.07
C VAL A 400 -2.42 16.65 30.82
N ILE A 401 -3.06 17.75 31.28
CA ILE A 401 -2.33 18.83 31.95
C ILE A 401 -2.03 18.53 33.43
N SER A 402 -0.83 18.87 33.85
CA SER A 402 -0.41 18.85 35.25
C SER A 402 -1.00 20.02 36.07
N ASP A 403 -0.95 19.92 37.40
CA ASP A 403 -1.36 21.01 38.31
C ASP A 403 -0.57 22.30 38.06
N ILE A 404 0.70 22.19 37.67
CA ILE A 404 1.59 23.32 37.35
C ILE A 404 1.11 24.00 36.07
N GLN A 405 0.88 23.23 34.99
CA GLN A 405 0.39 23.78 33.72
C GLN A 405 -0.98 24.42 33.88
N GLN A 406 -1.90 23.79 34.62
CA GLN A 406 -3.21 24.36 34.92
C GLN A 406 -3.09 25.73 35.61
N ALA A 407 -2.22 25.85 36.62
CA ALA A 407 -2.00 27.10 37.33
C ALA A 407 -1.39 28.18 36.41
N GLN A 408 -0.49 27.80 35.51
CA GLN A 408 0.10 28.70 34.52
C GLN A 408 -0.94 29.22 33.51
N ILE A 409 -1.74 28.32 32.94
CA ILE A 409 -2.81 28.67 31.98
C ILE A 409 -3.79 29.66 32.64
N LYS A 410 -4.29 29.36 33.85
CA LYS A 410 -5.22 30.23 34.58
C LYS A 410 -4.62 31.57 35.03
N LYS A 411 -3.29 31.63 35.18
CA LYS A 411 -2.58 32.87 35.52
C LYS A 411 -2.44 33.76 34.29
N ASN A 412 -2.07 33.17 33.15
CA ASN A 412 -1.74 33.89 31.92
C ASN A 412 -2.97 34.31 31.13
N TYR A 413 -4.02 33.48 31.14
CA TYR A 413 -5.23 33.70 30.35
C TYR A 413 -6.44 33.90 31.24
N LYS A 414 -7.29 34.86 30.87
CA LYS A 414 -8.55 35.13 31.58
C LYS A 414 -9.70 34.44 30.87
N GLN A 415 -10.70 34.08 31.67
CA GLN A 415 -11.94 33.56 31.14
C GLN A 415 -12.75 34.71 30.52
N ASP A 416 -13.26 34.49 29.31
CA ASP A 416 -14.16 35.40 28.63
C ASP A 416 -15.57 34.79 28.48
N SER A 417 -16.46 35.48 27.76
CA SER A 417 -17.83 35.04 27.49
C SER A 417 -17.98 34.27 26.16
N ALA A 418 -16.88 33.86 25.52
CA ALA A 418 -16.94 33.15 24.26
C ALA A 418 -17.54 31.75 24.44
N VAL A 419 -18.15 31.28 23.35
CA VAL A 419 -18.65 29.91 23.20
C VAL A 419 -17.94 29.34 21.99
N TRP A 420 -17.24 28.22 22.16
CA TRP A 420 -16.57 27.56 21.05
C TRP A 420 -17.33 26.32 20.63
N GLU A 421 -17.38 26.07 19.32
CA GLU A 421 -17.76 24.77 18.77
C GLU A 421 -16.49 23.95 18.55
N TYR A 422 -16.47 22.74 19.07
CA TYR A 422 -15.35 21.83 18.92
C TYR A 422 -15.84 20.57 18.21
N GLY A 423 -15.38 20.33 16.99
CA GLY A 423 -15.81 19.21 16.18
C GLY A 423 -14.66 18.38 15.66
N LEU A 424 -14.97 17.09 15.47
CA LEU A 424 -14.08 16.10 14.88
C LEU A 424 -14.78 15.52 13.66
N PHE A 425 -14.06 15.39 12.54
CA PHE A 425 -14.57 14.74 11.34
C PHE A 425 -13.43 14.30 10.42
N TYR A 426 -13.69 13.31 9.59
CA TYR A 426 -12.75 12.89 8.55
C TYR A 426 -12.75 13.87 7.39
N GLY A 427 -11.57 14.14 6.85
CA GLY A 427 -11.40 14.86 5.60
C GLY A 427 -12.01 14.07 4.43
N PRO A 428 -12.53 14.76 3.39
CA PRO A 428 -13.14 14.09 2.25
C PRO A 428 -12.11 13.46 1.29
N THR A 429 -10.87 13.92 1.33
CA THR A 429 -9.78 13.48 0.46
C THR A 429 -8.77 12.66 1.26
N PRO A 430 -8.43 11.45 0.81
CA PRO A 430 -7.38 10.67 1.44
C PRO A 430 -6.01 11.32 1.18
N VAL A 431 -5.09 11.15 2.13
CA VAL A 431 -3.68 11.55 2.04
C VAL A 431 -2.84 10.27 1.96
N GLN A 432 -1.82 10.32 1.13
CA GLN A 432 -0.84 9.26 0.94
C GLN A 432 0.55 9.89 1.04
N GLU A 433 1.38 9.37 1.93
CA GLU A 433 2.73 9.91 2.17
C GLU A 433 3.73 9.30 1.19
N GLU A 434 3.68 7.98 1.00
CA GLU A 434 4.50 7.22 0.07
C GLU A 434 3.64 6.44 -0.94
N GLU A 435 4.11 6.23 -2.17
CA GLU A 435 3.34 5.63 -3.28
C GLU A 435 2.83 4.21 -2.97
N ASP A 436 3.57 3.44 -2.18
CA ASP A 436 3.23 2.06 -1.80
C ASP A 436 2.43 1.94 -0.49
N GLU A 437 2.25 3.05 0.24
CA GLU A 437 1.53 3.02 1.51
C GLU A 437 0.03 3.20 1.34
N ARG A 438 -0.75 2.53 2.19
CA ARG A 438 -2.21 2.63 2.18
C ARG A 438 -2.63 4.08 2.54
N PRO A 439 -3.34 4.81 1.65
CA PRO A 439 -3.82 6.14 1.95
C PRO A 439 -4.79 6.16 3.12
N TYR A 440 -4.88 7.28 3.83
CA TYR A 440 -5.79 7.45 4.95
C TYR A 440 -6.58 8.75 4.88
N TYR A 441 -7.74 8.78 5.53
CA TYR A 441 -8.53 10.00 5.67
C TYR A 441 -8.08 10.74 6.92
N PRO A 442 -7.47 11.93 6.81
CA PRO A 442 -7.02 12.69 7.98
C PRO A 442 -8.25 13.13 8.79
N ARG A 443 -8.15 13.08 10.12
CA ARG A 443 -9.19 13.61 11.01
C ARG A 443 -8.89 15.06 11.33
N PHE A 444 -9.84 15.93 11.03
CA PHE A 444 -9.82 17.32 11.43
C PHE A 444 -10.28 17.45 12.88
N HIS A 445 -9.44 18.02 13.72
CA HIS A 445 -9.84 18.56 15.02
C HIS A 445 -9.96 20.07 14.88
N MET A 446 -11.16 20.62 15.03
CA MET A 446 -11.38 22.05 14.77
C MET A 446 -12.08 22.73 15.93
N CYS A 447 -11.54 23.89 16.29
CA CYS A 447 -12.10 24.79 17.27
C CYS A 447 -12.57 26.08 16.58
N LEU A 448 -13.85 26.40 16.72
CA LEU A 448 -14.50 27.51 16.02
C LEU A 448 -15.16 28.45 17.03
N ASP A 449 -15.16 29.74 16.74
CA ASP A 449 -15.94 30.69 17.52
C ASP A 449 -17.39 30.68 17.06
N GLN A 450 -18.31 30.33 17.97
CA GLN A 450 -19.73 30.17 17.67
C GLN A 450 -20.39 31.47 17.17
N ARG A 451 -19.89 32.63 17.63
CA ARG A 451 -20.51 33.92 17.35
C ARG A 451 -20.10 34.49 15.99
N SER A 452 -18.81 34.45 15.68
CA SER A 452 -18.23 35.01 14.46
C SER A 452 -18.23 34.02 13.30
N GLY A 453 -18.31 32.72 13.58
CA GLY A 453 -18.18 31.67 12.58
C GLY A 453 -16.74 31.41 12.13
N GLN A 454 -15.74 32.00 12.80
CA GLN A 454 -14.34 31.85 12.44
C GLN A 454 -13.74 30.55 12.96
N VAL A 455 -12.87 29.93 12.15
CA VAL A 455 -11.95 28.89 12.61
C VAL A 455 -10.89 29.54 13.48
N LEU A 456 -10.82 29.15 14.75
CA LEU A 456 -9.83 29.66 15.70
C LEU A 456 -8.51 28.91 15.54
N THR A 457 -8.58 27.58 15.54
CA THR A 457 -7.46 26.65 15.39
C THR A 457 -7.97 25.34 14.80
N TYR A 458 -7.08 24.62 14.13
CA TYR A 458 -7.33 23.27 13.67
C TYR A 458 -6.06 22.43 13.77
N ASP A 459 -6.25 21.11 13.81
CA ASP A 459 -5.19 20.10 13.77
C ASP A 459 -5.62 18.95 12.84
N LEU A 460 -4.63 18.28 12.24
CA LEU A 460 -4.81 17.14 11.34
C LEU A 460 -4.19 15.92 11.99
N VAL A 461 -4.98 14.86 12.14
CA VAL A 461 -4.59 13.67 12.90
C VAL A 461 -4.76 12.43 12.04
N GLY A 462 -3.71 11.62 11.95
CA GLY A 462 -3.69 10.34 11.25
C GLY A 462 -4.34 9.21 12.07
N PRO A 463 -4.56 8.03 11.48
CA PRO A 463 -5.15 6.89 12.18
C PRO A 463 -4.27 6.32 13.30
N GLU A 464 -2.94 6.45 13.20
CA GLU A 464 -1.99 5.91 14.17
C GLU A 464 -1.76 6.81 15.40
N ASP A 465 -2.21 8.06 15.33
CA ASP A 465 -2.04 9.02 16.41
C ASP A 465 -2.92 8.69 17.63
N ASP A 466 -2.42 9.01 18.83
CA ASP A 466 -3.24 8.95 20.04
C ASP A 466 -4.28 10.07 20.02
N LEU A 467 -5.45 9.75 19.45
CA LEU A 467 -6.55 10.69 19.28
C LEU A 467 -6.91 11.41 20.58
N ASN A 468 -6.89 10.71 21.72
CA ASN A 468 -7.27 11.29 23.01
C ASN A 468 -6.23 12.30 23.48
N HIS A 469 -4.94 11.99 23.28
CA HIS A 469 -3.85 12.91 23.57
C HIS A 469 -3.91 14.15 22.67
N HIS A 470 -4.03 13.96 21.36
CA HIS A 470 -4.10 15.05 20.39
C HIS A 470 -5.28 15.98 20.65
N LEU A 471 -6.47 15.43 20.97
CA LEU A 471 -7.66 16.23 21.24
C LEU A 471 -7.47 17.17 22.44
N GLN A 472 -6.91 16.63 23.53
CA GLN A 472 -6.66 17.41 24.75
C GLN A 472 -5.55 18.43 24.54
N HIS A 473 -4.46 18.05 23.85
CA HIS A 473 -3.36 18.95 23.55
C HIS A 473 -3.82 20.10 22.64
N HIS A 474 -4.56 19.79 21.57
CA HIS A 474 -5.10 20.79 20.67
C HIS A 474 -5.98 21.80 21.41
N LEU A 475 -6.88 21.38 22.31
CA LEU A 475 -7.69 22.32 23.09
C LEU A 475 -6.84 23.27 23.96
N VAL A 476 -5.77 22.77 24.57
CA VAL A 476 -4.83 23.61 25.35
C VAL A 476 -4.15 24.62 24.43
N SER A 477 -3.63 24.16 23.28
CA SER A 477 -3.01 25.02 22.28
C SER A 477 -3.99 26.06 21.71
N SER A 478 -5.28 25.72 21.55
CA SER A 478 -6.32 26.68 21.15
C SER A 478 -6.47 27.82 22.16
N VAL A 479 -6.52 27.50 23.46
CA VAL A 479 -6.58 28.50 24.54
C VAL A 479 -5.36 29.42 24.51
N GLU A 480 -4.17 28.86 24.29
CA GLU A 480 -2.92 29.61 24.20
C GLU A 480 -2.87 30.51 22.96
N ALA A 481 -3.27 29.99 21.80
CA ALA A 481 -3.27 30.70 20.52
C ALA A 481 -4.29 31.86 20.51
N VAL A 482 -5.49 31.64 21.05
CA VAL A 482 -6.52 32.68 21.14
C VAL A 482 -6.20 33.68 22.26
N GLY A 483 -5.48 33.24 23.30
CA GLY A 483 -5.09 34.08 24.44
C GLY A 483 -6.20 34.28 25.48
N SER A 484 -7.25 33.46 25.45
CA SER A 484 -8.35 33.48 26.42
C SER A 484 -8.91 32.08 26.67
N ILE A 485 -9.56 31.90 27.83
CA ILE A 485 -10.27 30.66 28.19
C ILE A 485 -11.76 30.89 27.89
N PRO A 486 -12.41 30.06 27.06
CA PRO A 486 -13.83 30.25 26.76
C PRO A 486 -14.70 29.96 27.99
N SER A 487 -15.90 30.54 28.01
CA SER A 487 -16.90 30.18 29.02
C SER A 487 -17.47 28.78 28.81
N ARG A 488 -17.70 28.43 27.54
CA ARG A 488 -18.40 27.20 27.14
C ARG A 488 -17.76 26.59 25.90
N ILE A 489 -17.81 25.25 25.82
CA ILE A 489 -17.48 24.49 24.62
C ILE A 489 -18.65 23.57 24.30
N TRP A 490 -19.05 23.56 23.03
CA TRP A 490 -20.05 22.66 22.47
C TRP A 490 -19.37 21.53 21.70
N VAL A 491 -19.80 20.30 21.95
CA VAL A 491 -19.39 19.09 21.23
C VAL A 491 -20.62 18.29 20.80
N GLU A 492 -20.58 17.70 19.60
CA GLU A 492 -21.61 16.79 19.09
C GLU A 492 -21.33 15.33 19.48
N ASN A 493 -20.05 14.93 19.47
CA ASN A 493 -19.62 13.54 19.63
C ASN A 493 -19.39 13.17 21.12
N ASP A 494 -19.92 12.03 21.56
CA ASP A 494 -19.74 11.47 22.91
C ASP A 494 -18.28 11.17 23.25
N GLN A 495 -17.47 10.76 22.27
CA GLN A 495 -16.03 10.57 22.42
C GLN A 495 -15.36 11.90 22.79
N ALA A 496 -15.63 12.96 22.03
CA ALA A 496 -15.07 14.29 22.30
C ALA A 496 -15.48 14.79 23.70
N TYR A 497 -16.74 14.56 24.08
CA TYR A 497 -17.20 14.90 25.41
C TYR A 497 -16.44 14.13 26.50
N GLY A 498 -16.32 12.80 26.39
CA GLY A 498 -15.64 11.96 27.36
C GLY A 498 -14.17 12.34 27.55
N VAL A 499 -13.47 12.60 26.46
CA VAL A 499 -12.04 12.96 26.43
C VAL A 499 -11.81 14.35 27.02
N LEU A 500 -12.64 15.34 26.68
CA LEU A 500 -12.43 16.74 27.09
C LEU A 500 -13.01 17.07 28.47
N LEU A 501 -13.90 16.24 29.03
CA LEU A 501 -14.64 16.57 30.25
C LEU A 501 -13.75 16.99 31.43
N LYS A 502 -12.77 16.16 31.80
CA LYS A 502 -11.90 16.45 32.95
C LYS A 502 -10.97 17.63 32.70
N LEU A 503 -10.50 17.79 31.46
CA LEU A 503 -9.68 18.94 31.05
C LEU A 503 -10.48 20.24 31.17
N CYS A 504 -11.69 20.29 30.61
CA CYS A 504 -12.58 21.45 30.72
C CYS A 504 -12.89 21.80 32.18
N GLN A 505 -13.19 20.81 33.03
CA GLN A 505 -13.40 21.02 34.46
C GLN A 505 -12.17 21.68 35.14
N ARG A 506 -10.96 21.21 34.81
CA ARG A 506 -9.72 21.79 35.34
C ARG A 506 -9.53 23.23 34.87
N LEU A 507 -9.85 23.53 33.62
CA LEU A 507 -9.74 24.88 33.06
C LEU A 507 -10.90 25.81 33.48
N GLY A 508 -11.99 25.27 34.03
CA GLY A 508 -13.19 26.03 34.41
C GLY A 508 -14.13 26.33 33.24
N ILE A 509 -14.05 25.51 32.19
CA ILE A 509 -14.87 25.62 30.98
C ILE A 509 -16.10 24.73 31.14
N GLN A 510 -17.29 25.26 30.81
CA GLN A 510 -18.51 24.45 30.78
C GLN A 510 -18.62 23.69 29.46
N LEU A 511 -18.39 22.38 29.51
CA LEU A 511 -18.50 21.49 28.35
C LEU A 511 -19.95 20.96 28.20
N GLU A 512 -20.53 21.11 27.01
CA GLU A 512 -21.91 20.74 26.73
C GLU A 512 -22.03 19.85 25.50
N ARG A 513 -22.85 18.79 25.61
CA ARG A 513 -23.28 18.02 24.47
C ARG A 513 -24.42 18.74 23.78
N VAL A 514 -24.32 18.89 22.47
CA VAL A 514 -25.35 19.48 21.64
C VAL A 514 -25.66 18.54 20.48
N ASN A 515 -26.88 18.60 19.96
CA ASN A 515 -27.29 17.72 18.84
C ASN A 515 -26.60 18.09 17.52
N LYS A 516 -26.15 19.33 17.38
CA LYS A 516 -25.53 19.88 16.17
C LYS A 516 -24.56 21.00 16.53
N LEU A 517 -23.55 21.18 15.68
CA LEU A 517 -22.58 22.28 15.71
C LEU A 517 -22.79 23.13 14.43
N PRO A 518 -23.62 24.18 14.46
CA PRO A 518 -24.03 24.92 13.26
C PRO A 518 -22.87 25.56 12.48
N VAL A 519 -21.88 26.11 13.16
CA VAL A 519 -20.71 26.71 12.48
C VAL A 519 -19.87 25.60 11.86
N MET A 520 -19.69 24.49 12.57
CA MET A 520 -18.97 23.33 12.04
C MET A 520 -19.64 22.74 10.79
N GLU A 521 -20.97 22.61 10.77
CA GLU A 521 -21.71 22.14 9.58
C GLU A 521 -21.43 23.03 8.37
N HIS A 522 -21.44 24.36 8.54
CA HIS A 522 -21.14 25.30 7.46
C HIS A 522 -19.69 25.18 6.94
N VAL A 523 -18.71 24.99 7.82
CA VAL A 523 -17.31 24.78 7.43
C VAL A 523 -17.16 23.48 6.64
N LYS A 524 -17.78 22.38 7.10
CA LYS A 524 -17.77 21.10 6.38
C LYS A 524 -18.36 21.22 4.97
N GLU A 525 -19.53 21.87 4.84
CA GLU A 525 -20.15 22.12 3.53
C GLU A 525 -19.26 22.96 2.62
N SER A 526 -18.60 23.98 3.18
CA SER A 526 -17.68 24.84 2.41
C SER A 526 -16.48 24.03 1.90
N MET A 527 -15.87 23.20 2.74
CA MET A 527 -14.77 22.30 2.35
C MET A 527 -15.18 21.34 1.23
N LEU A 528 -16.39 20.76 1.31
CA LEU A 528 -16.93 19.89 0.25
C LEU A 528 -17.22 20.64 -1.06
N SER A 529 -17.72 21.88 -0.97
CA SER A 529 -18.16 22.66 -2.14
C SER A 529 -17.04 23.30 -2.94
N MET A 530 -15.91 23.60 -2.30
CA MET A 530 -14.84 24.35 -2.94
C MET A 530 -14.05 23.52 -3.95
N GLY A 531 -14.17 22.18 -3.93
CA GLY A 531 -13.30 21.32 -4.74
C GLY A 531 -11.81 21.63 -4.53
N VAL A 532 -11.46 22.34 -3.45
CA VAL A 532 -10.10 22.58 -3.01
C VAL A 532 -9.73 21.36 -2.19
N LEU A 533 -9.46 20.29 -2.93
CA LEU A 533 -8.14 19.68 -3.05
C LEU A 533 -8.15 18.85 -4.33
#